data_AF-A0A139CQT0-F1
#
_entry.id   AF-A0A139CQT0-F1
#
_cell.length_a   1.000
_cell.length_b   1.000
_cell.length_c   1.000
_cell.angle_alpha   90.00
_cell.angle_beta   90.00
_cell.angle_gamma   90.00
#
_symmetry.space_group_name_H-M   'P 1'
#
loop_
_entity.id
_entity.type
_entity.pdbx_description
1 polymer ?
#
loop_
_entity_poly.entity_id
_entity_poly.type
_entity_poly.pdbx_seq_one_letter_code
_entity_poly.pdbx_strand_id
1 'polypeptide(L)'
;NYRMAGGEIERIGDHITKIALHYEFTEIHPDVLLLLAELCGELQNLFMDSVESLRQADNELGNRVLENGEAFDSRLVVAGNMPVYDSIDIIIDSFSRIKDYASNIAEHAIDLSQL
;
A
#
# COMPACT_ATOMS: atom_id res chain seq x y z
N ASN A 1 -17.10 8.09 7.56
CA ASN A 1 -16.15 7.02 7.19
C ASN A 1 -16.06 6.86 5.68
N TYR A 2 -17.16 6.58 4.96
CA TYR A 2 -17.14 6.47 3.48
C TYR A 2 -16.56 7.68 2.70
N ARG A 3 -16.92 8.92 3.07
CA ARG A 3 -16.35 10.11 2.40
C ARG A 3 -14.83 10.23 2.57
N MET A 4 -14.31 9.87 3.75
CA MET A 4 -12.88 9.96 4.04
C MET A 4 -12.13 8.86 3.27
N ALA A 5 -12.64 7.62 3.32
CA ALA A 5 -12.11 6.51 2.53
C ALA A 5 -12.08 6.79 1.02
N GLY A 6 -13.07 7.50 0.47
CA GLY A 6 -13.05 7.92 -0.94
C GLY A 6 -11.83 8.78 -1.29
N GLY A 7 -11.40 9.67 -0.40
CA GLY A 7 -10.20 10.48 -0.59
C GLY A 7 -8.91 9.66 -0.47
N GLU A 8 -8.88 8.66 0.42
CA GLU A 8 -7.74 7.73 0.52
C GLU A 8 -7.60 6.89 -0.76
N ILE A 9 -8.70 6.40 -1.34
CA ILE A 9 -8.71 5.65 -2.60
C ILE A 9 -8.22 6.51 -3.78
N GLU A 10 -8.63 7.78 -3.85
CA GLU A 10 -8.15 8.72 -4.87
C GLU A 10 -6.62 8.86 -4.80
N ARG A 11 -6.07 9.08 -3.60
CA ARG A 11 -4.61 9.20 -3.40
C ARG A 11 -3.86 7.93 -3.74
N ILE A 12 -4.43 6.75 -3.46
CA ILE A 12 -3.87 5.48 -3.94
C ILE A 12 -3.77 5.46 -5.47
N GLY A 13 -4.82 5.91 -6.17
CA GLY A 13 -4.81 6.05 -7.63
C GLY A 13 -3.71 6.98 -8.16
N ASP A 14 -3.48 8.11 -7.49
CA ASP A 14 -2.39 9.03 -7.84
C ASP A 14 -1.01 8.36 -7.73
N HIS A 15 -0.78 7.60 -6.65
CA HIS A 15 0.47 6.87 -6.46
C HIS A 15 0.66 5.71 -7.45
N ILE A 16 -0.42 5.01 -7.82
CA ILE A 16 -0.38 4.01 -8.91
C ILE A 16 0.06 4.67 -10.22
N THR A 17 -0.47 5.86 -10.53
CA THR A 17 -0.06 6.62 -11.72
C THR A 17 1.42 7.01 -11.66
N LYS A 18 1.90 7.46 -10.49
CA LYS A 18 3.31 7.77 -10.26
C LYS A 18 4.21 6.54 -10.47
N ILE A 19 3.82 5.38 -9.94
CA ILE A 19 4.55 4.11 -10.14
C ILE A 19 4.64 3.75 -11.61
N ALA A 20 3.51 3.80 -12.33
CA ALA A 20 3.47 3.46 -13.76
C ALA A 20 4.40 4.36 -14.60
N LEU A 21 4.37 5.67 -14.33
CA LEU A 21 5.26 6.64 -14.99
C LEU A 21 6.73 6.30 -14.72
N HIS A 22 7.11 6.06 -13.47
CA HIS A 22 8.50 5.76 -13.13
C HIS A 22 8.95 4.41 -13.68
N TYR A 23 8.08 3.40 -13.68
CA TYR A 23 8.36 2.10 -14.26
C TYR A 23 8.64 2.18 -15.77
N GLU A 24 7.89 3.00 -16.52
CA GLU A 24 8.06 3.14 -17.97
C GLU A 24 9.43 3.74 -18.36
N PHE A 25 9.95 4.66 -17.56
CA PHE A 25 11.18 5.40 -17.88
C PHE A 25 12.43 4.93 -17.13
N THR A 26 12.31 3.90 -16.30
CA THR A 26 13.41 3.41 -15.47
C THR A 26 13.85 2.02 -15.91
N GLU A 27 15.14 1.84 -16.16
CA GLU A 27 15.72 0.51 -16.29
C GLU A 27 15.84 -0.12 -14.90
N ILE A 28 15.08 -1.19 -14.67
CA ILE A 28 15.02 -1.91 -13.40
C ILE A 28 15.65 -3.29 -13.59
N HIS A 29 16.59 -3.64 -12.72
CA HIS A 29 17.20 -4.97 -12.72
C HIS A 29 16.14 -6.07 -12.52
N PRO A 30 16.19 -7.21 -13.24
CA PRO A 30 15.15 -8.25 -13.14
C PRO A 30 14.84 -8.73 -11.72
N ASP A 31 15.86 -8.92 -10.88
CA ASP A 31 15.67 -9.36 -9.49
C ASP A 31 14.89 -8.33 -8.65
N VAL A 32 15.08 -7.04 -8.95
CA VAL A 32 14.32 -5.96 -8.30
C VAL A 32 12.91 -5.90 -8.82
N LEU A 33 12.74 -6.06 -10.13
CA LEU A 33 11.41 -6.10 -10.70
C LEU A 33 10.58 -7.22 -10.08
N LEU A 34 11.20 -8.39 -9.85
CA LEU A 34 10.55 -9.50 -9.14
C LEU A 34 10.15 -9.11 -7.71
N LEU A 35 11.08 -8.52 -6.94
CA LEU A 35 10.77 -8.05 -5.57
C LEU A 35 9.67 -6.98 -5.55
N LEU A 36 9.72 -6.01 -6.47
CA LEU A 36 8.69 -4.97 -6.58
C LEU A 36 7.33 -5.56 -6.95
N ALA A 37 7.29 -6.58 -7.80
CA ALA A 37 6.06 -7.29 -8.14
C ALA A 37 5.48 -8.04 -6.94
N GLU A 38 6.32 -8.68 -6.11
CA GLU A 38 5.89 -9.33 -4.87
C GLU A 38 5.29 -8.31 -3.88
N LEU A 39 6.01 -7.21 -3.63
CA LEU A 39 5.52 -6.12 -2.77
C LEU A 39 4.23 -5.49 -3.30
N CYS A 40 4.12 -5.33 -4.62
CA CYS A 40 2.90 -4.83 -5.25
C CYS A 40 1.70 -5.77 -5.02
N GLY A 41 1.91 -7.09 -5.08
CA GLY A 41 0.87 -8.07 -4.77
C GLY A 41 0.40 -7.99 -3.32
N GLU A 42 1.32 -7.75 -2.39
CA GLU A 42 0.98 -7.55 -0.97
C GLU A 42 0.22 -6.25 -0.73
N LEU A 43 0.63 -5.16 -1.35
CA LEU A 43 -0.11 -3.89 -1.31
C LEU A 43 -1.52 -4.02 -1.89
N GLN A 44 -1.66 -4.78 -2.97
CA GLN A 44 -2.97 -5.06 -3.55
C GLN A 44 -3.87 -5.78 -2.54
N ASN A 45 -3.34 -6.78 -1.82
CA ASN A 45 -4.10 -7.48 -0.77
C ASN A 45 -4.46 -6.53 0.38
N LEU A 46 -3.52 -5.73 0.89
CA LEU A 46 -3.77 -4.73 1.93
C LEU A 46 -4.89 -3.75 1.53
N PHE A 47 -4.84 -3.25 0.30
CA PHE A 47 -5.87 -2.37 -0.24
C PHE A 47 -7.23 -3.05 -0.30
N MET A 48 -7.30 -4.25 -0.88
CA MET A 48 -8.56 -5.00 -1.01
C MET A 48 -9.17 -5.32 0.35
N ASP A 49 -8.36 -5.78 1.30
CA ASP A 49 -8.80 -6.09 2.67
C ASP A 49 -9.25 -4.83 3.41
N SER A 50 -8.57 -3.70 3.23
CA SER A 50 -8.99 -2.42 3.82
C SER A 50 -10.38 -2.00 3.34
N VAL A 51 -10.65 -2.10 2.03
CA VAL A 51 -11.95 -1.73 1.45
C VAL A 51 -13.03 -2.71 1.87
N GLU A 52 -12.73 -4.02 1.92
CA GLU A 52 -13.69 -5.02 2.40
C GLU A 52 -14.03 -4.81 3.88
N SER A 53 -13.03 -4.51 4.72
CA SER A 53 -13.26 -4.21 6.14
C SER A 53 -14.21 -3.01 6.31
N LEU A 54 -14.02 -1.95 5.53
CA LEU A 54 -14.90 -0.78 5.54
C LEU A 54 -16.31 -1.13 5.08
N ARG A 55 -16.43 -1.90 3.99
CA ARG A 55 -17.73 -2.29 3.41
C ARG A 55 -18.59 -3.08 4.39
N GLN A 56 -17.96 -3.91 5.21
CA GLN A 56 -18.62 -4.78 6.18
C GLN A 56 -18.67 -4.20 7.60
N ALA A 57 -18.00 -3.06 7.84
CA ALA A 57 -17.70 -2.58 9.19
C ALA A 57 -17.03 -3.68 10.06
N ASP A 58 -16.13 -4.45 9.47
CA ASP A 58 -15.43 -5.57 10.10
C ASP A 58 -14.16 -5.07 10.81
N ASN A 59 -14.23 -4.98 12.14
CA ASN A 59 -13.10 -4.52 12.94
C ASN A 59 -11.96 -5.54 13.05
N GLU A 60 -12.23 -6.85 12.95
CA GLU A 60 -11.19 -7.87 13.04
C GLU A 60 -10.34 -7.82 11.78
N LEU A 61 -10.99 -7.72 10.61
CA LEU A 61 -10.29 -7.53 9.34
C LEU A 61 -9.54 -6.19 9.32
N GLY A 62 -10.16 -5.11 9.82
CA GLY A 62 -9.50 -3.81 9.91
C GLY A 62 -8.21 -3.86 10.74
N ASN A 63 -8.23 -4.48 11.93
CA ASN A 63 -7.02 -4.62 12.75
C ASN A 63 -5.95 -5.48 12.07
N ARG A 64 -6.34 -6.57 11.38
CA ARG A 64 -5.38 -7.39 10.59
C ARG A 64 -4.71 -6.58 9.48
N VAL A 65 -5.42 -5.66 8.83
CA VAL A 65 -4.82 -4.77 7.83
C VAL A 65 -3.74 -3.89 8.45
N LEU A 66 -3.98 -3.33 9.64
CA LEU A 66 -2.99 -2.51 10.35
C LEU A 66 -1.73 -3.33 10.70
N GLU A 67 -1.90 -4.52 11.28
CA GLU A 67 -0.80 -5.43 11.61
C GLU A 67 0.01 -5.84 10.36
N ASN A 68 -0.68 -6.19 9.27
CA ASN A 68 -0.04 -6.53 8.01
C ASN A 68 0.68 -5.32 7.39
N GLY A 69 0.16 -4.11 7.58
CA GLY A 69 0.79 -2.86 7.16
C GLY A 69 2.13 -2.61 7.86
N GLU A 70 2.22 -2.87 9.17
CA GLU A 70 3.48 -2.79 9.92
C GLU A 70 4.50 -3.84 9.44
N ALA A 71 4.04 -5.06 9.17
CA ALA A 71 4.90 -6.11 8.60
C ALA A 71 5.41 -5.73 7.20
N PHE A 72 4.57 -5.07 6.39
CA PHE A 72 4.94 -4.57 5.08
C PHE A 72 6.04 -3.52 5.14
N ASP A 73 6.00 -2.58 6.10
CA ASP A 73 7.05 -1.57 6.29
C ASP A 73 8.43 -2.20 6.48
N SER A 74 8.50 -3.28 7.28
CA SER A 74 9.75 -4.00 7.52
C SER A 74 10.35 -4.55 6.23
N ARG A 75 9.51 -5.06 5.32
CA ARG A 75 9.95 -5.57 4.02
C ARG A 75 10.32 -4.46 3.04
N LEU A 76 9.58 -3.37 3.07
CA LEU A 76 9.84 -2.19 2.24
C LEU A 76 11.19 -1.56 2.58
N VAL A 77 11.56 -1.50 3.87
CA VAL A 77 12.88 -1.05 4.33
C VAL A 77 13.99 -1.96 3.80
N VAL A 78 13.79 -3.28 3.78
CA VAL A 78 14.78 -4.21 3.20
C VAL A 78 14.96 -3.95 1.71
N ALA A 79 13.86 -3.73 0.98
CA ALA A 79 13.89 -3.42 -0.45
C ALA A 79 14.63 -2.11 -0.76
N GLY A 80 14.38 -1.05 0.01
CA GLY A 80 15.01 0.27 -0.16
C GLY A 80 16.49 0.32 0.20
N ASN A 81 17.02 -0.64 0.99
CA ASN A 81 18.43 -0.68 1.38
C ASN A 81 19.32 -1.52 0.45
N MET A 82 18.77 -2.07 -0.63
CA MET A 82 19.56 -2.89 -1.53
C MET A 82 20.53 -2.04 -2.38
N PRO A 83 21.84 -2.38 -2.42
CA PRO A 83 22.94 -1.47 -2.80
C PRO A 83 23.06 -1.09 -4.29
N VAL A 84 22.07 -1.38 -5.12
CA VAL A 84 22.18 -1.26 -6.59
C VAL A 84 21.08 -0.36 -7.20
N TYR A 85 20.22 0.27 -6.39
CA TYR A 85 18.90 0.67 -6.89
C TYR A 85 18.48 2.12 -6.61
N ASP A 86 19.36 3.08 -6.91
CA ASP A 86 19.05 4.53 -6.87
C ASP A 86 17.83 4.92 -7.73
N SER A 87 17.38 4.04 -8.63
CA SER A 87 16.33 4.33 -9.60
C SER A 87 14.90 3.96 -9.15
N ILE A 88 14.72 3.27 -8.00
CA ILE A 88 13.40 2.79 -7.56
C ILE A 88 12.82 3.54 -6.36
N ASP A 89 13.54 4.51 -5.79
CA ASP A 89 13.13 5.22 -4.56
C ASP A 89 11.72 5.79 -4.63
N ILE A 90 11.31 6.27 -5.80
CA ILE A 90 9.98 6.84 -6.00
C ILE A 90 8.89 5.76 -6.00
N ILE A 91 9.19 4.57 -6.52
CA ILE A 91 8.28 3.43 -6.46
C ILE A 91 8.13 2.96 -5.01
N ILE A 92 9.24 2.88 -4.27
CA ILE A 92 9.27 2.51 -2.85
C ILE A 92 8.51 3.53 -1.98
N ASP A 93 8.73 4.84 -2.17
CA ASP A 93 7.97 5.90 -1.50
C ASP A 93 6.47 5.77 -1.82
N SER A 94 6.12 5.50 -3.07
CA SER A 94 4.72 5.33 -3.48
C SER A 94 4.07 4.10 -2.84
N PHE A 95 4.80 2.99 -2.71
CA PHE A 95 4.36 1.81 -1.98
C PHE A 95 4.08 2.11 -0.51
N SER A 96 4.97 2.85 0.16
CA SER A 96 4.76 3.30 1.55
C SER A 96 3.46 4.10 1.69
N ARG A 97 3.23 5.05 0.77
CA ARG A 97 2.02 5.89 0.77
C ARG A 97 0.75 5.10 0.52
N ILE A 98 0.75 4.14 -0.42
CA ILE A 98 -0.40 3.28 -0.67
C ILE A 98 -0.76 2.47 0.58
N LYS A 99 0.25 1.91 1.27
CA LYS A 99 0.03 1.23 2.54
C LYS A 99 -0.57 2.16 3.60
N ASP A 100 -0.04 3.36 3.77
CA ASP A 100 -0.59 4.33 4.75
C ASP A 100 -2.07 4.64 4.47
N TYR A 101 -2.43 4.85 3.21
CA TYR A 101 -3.82 5.11 2.83
C TYR A 101 -4.72 3.88 3.02
N ALA A 102 -4.21 2.66 2.76
CA ALA A 102 -4.94 1.43 3.08
C ALA A 102 -5.16 1.28 4.60
N SER A 103 -4.16 1.62 5.42
CA SER A 103 -4.31 1.64 6.88
C SER A 103 -5.36 2.66 7.33
N ASN A 104 -5.36 3.87 6.76
CA ASN A 104 -6.39 4.88 7.08
C ASN A 104 -7.81 4.37 6.75
N ILE A 105 -7.98 3.66 5.64
CA ILE A 105 -9.27 3.04 5.27
C ILE A 105 -9.68 1.99 6.32
N ALA A 106 -8.74 1.17 6.80
CA ALA A 106 -8.99 0.20 7.85
C ALA A 106 -9.33 0.85 9.20
N GLU A 107 -8.67 1.96 9.57
CA GLU A 107 -9.04 2.75 10.75
C GLU A 107 -10.48 3.27 10.64
N HIS A 108 -10.87 3.79 9.48
CA HIS A 108 -12.25 4.22 9.24
C HIS A 108 -13.26 3.06 9.33
N ALA A 109 -12.86 1.83 9.01
CA ALA A 109 -13.69 0.64 9.18
C ALA A 109 -13.89 0.30 10.66
N ILE A 110 -12.80 0.33 11.44
CA ILE A 110 -12.84 0.12 12.90
C ILE A 110 -13.72 1.17 13.56
N ASP A 111 -13.54 2.45 13.24
CA ASP A 111 -14.40 3.54 13.74
C ASP A 111 -15.86 3.33 13.38
N LEU A 112 -16.15 2.81 12.17
CA LEU A 112 -17.52 2.56 11.71
C LEU A 112 -18.20 1.45 12.52
N SER A 113 -17.45 0.42 12.90
CA SER A 113 -17.95 -0.72 13.66
C SER A 113 -18.38 -0.39 15.10
N GLN A 114 -17.95 0.77 15.60
CA GLN A 114 -18.20 1.23 16.97
C GLN A 114 -19.38 2.21 17.08
N LEU A 115 -20.00 2.58 15.95
CA LEU A 115 -21.17 3.46 15.86
C LEU A 115 -22.49 2.68 15.98
#